data_AF-A0A0V1D3N5-F1
#
_entry.id   AF-A0A0V1D3N5-F1
#
_cell.length_a   1.000
_cell.length_b   1.000
_cell.length_c   1.000
_cell.angle_alpha   90.00
_cell.angle_beta   90.00
_cell.angle_gamma   90.00
#
_symmetry.space_group_name_H-M   'P 1'
#
loop_
_entity.id
_entity.type
_entity.pdbx_description
1 polymer ?
#
loop_
_entity_poly.entity_id
_entity_poly.type
_entity_poly.pdbx_seq_one_letter_code
_entity_poly.pdbx_strand_id
1 'polypeptide(L)'
;MDRYFTSYYTVQRLLEHGLTAIAYLRKTAQRDPYSTLAVFEHNKRITMISYVPRKNSSVLLLTSCHTKLKVDNQQGDKGPNIMNDYNLGKGCVDNRDARIEDFCCKRKTNRYIMLMLYFIVEVRINNAFLLMRHKQSYQKAKKRFMRKF
;
A
#
# COMPACT_ATOMS: atom_id res chain seq x y z
N MET A 1 -1.52 3.84 1.95
CA MET A 1 -2.33 4.36 0.84
C MET A 1 -1.52 5.33 0.01
N ASP A 2 -1.69 5.27 -1.30
CA ASP A 2 -1.00 6.15 -2.24
C ASP A 2 -1.54 7.59 -2.17
N ARG A 3 -0.73 8.57 -2.58
CA ARG A 3 -1.03 10.00 -2.54
C ARG A 3 -2.30 10.39 -3.30
N TYR A 4 -2.71 9.61 -4.31
CA TYR A 4 -3.92 9.90 -5.09
C TYR A 4 -5.22 9.60 -4.32
N PHE A 5 -5.16 8.73 -3.31
CA PHE A 5 -6.33 8.31 -2.53
C PHE A 5 -6.34 8.91 -1.12
N THR A 6 -5.36 9.76 -0.82
CA THR A 6 -5.09 10.21 0.54
C THR A 6 -5.50 11.66 0.73
N SER A 7 -6.40 11.87 1.69
CA SER A 7 -6.71 13.18 2.26
C SER A 7 -6.87 13.05 3.78
N TYR A 8 -6.79 14.16 4.50
CA TYR A 8 -7.09 14.19 5.93
C TYR A 8 -8.48 13.62 6.22
N TYR A 9 -9.49 14.10 5.49
CA TYR A 9 -10.88 13.68 5.61
C TYR A 9 -11.06 12.17 5.35
N THR A 10 -10.34 11.61 4.38
CA THR A 10 -10.39 10.16 4.10
C THR A 10 -9.89 9.36 5.30
N VAL A 11 -8.75 9.74 5.89
CA VAL A 11 -8.19 9.04 7.06
C VAL A 11 -9.08 9.18 8.28
N GLN A 12 -9.68 10.35 8.47
CA GLN A 12 -10.66 10.59 9.53
C GLN A 12 -11.89 9.67 9.40
N ARG A 13 -12.51 9.61 8.21
CA ARG A 13 -13.65 8.71 7.97
C ARG A 13 -13.30 7.24 8.15
N LEU A 14 -12.11 6.82 7.73
CA LEU A 14 -11.66 5.44 7.98
C LEU A 14 -11.61 5.15 9.48
N LEU A 15 -11.07 6.07 10.28
CA LEU A 15 -10.99 5.94 11.74
C LEU A 15 -12.38 5.99 12.41
N GLU A 16 -13.34 6.69 11.82
CA GLU A 16 -14.75 6.63 12.23
C GLU A 16 -15.36 5.25 12.10
N HIS A 17 -14.97 4.51 11.06
CA HIS A 17 -15.39 3.14 10.83
C HIS A 17 -14.47 2.08 11.48
N GLY A 18 -13.57 2.48 12.38
CA GLY A 18 -12.66 1.55 13.07
C GLY A 18 -11.50 1.03 12.20
N LEU A 19 -11.25 1.66 11.06
CA LEU A 19 -10.14 1.34 10.17
C LEU A 19 -8.94 2.24 10.43
N THR A 20 -7.75 1.68 10.31
CA THR A 20 -6.49 2.41 10.45
C THR A 20 -5.79 2.57 9.11
N ALA A 21 -5.13 3.71 8.89
CA ALA A 21 -4.42 3.96 7.64
C ALA A 21 -3.06 4.63 7.89
N ILE A 22 -2.09 4.26 7.05
CA ILE A 22 -0.83 4.98 6.84
C ILE A 22 -0.80 5.40 5.39
N ALA A 23 -0.54 6.68 5.14
CA ALA A 23 -0.77 7.25 3.84
C ALA A 23 0.20 8.37 3.51
N TYR A 24 0.53 8.51 2.23
CA TYR A 24 1.44 9.54 1.74
C TYR A 24 0.63 10.75 1.31
N LEU A 25 1.02 11.96 1.74
CA LEU A 25 0.38 13.20 1.32
C LEU A 25 1.21 13.93 0.28
N ARG A 26 0.52 14.63 -0.64
CA ARG A 26 1.18 15.54 -1.58
C ARG A 26 1.76 16.72 -0.79
N LYS A 27 2.99 17.11 -1.11
CA LYS A 27 3.68 18.24 -0.48
C LYS A 27 2.85 19.52 -0.67
N THR A 28 2.27 20.03 0.40
CA THR A 28 1.89 21.44 0.49
C THR A 28 3.11 22.23 0.93
N ALA A 29 3.29 23.43 0.39
CA ALA A 29 4.43 24.27 0.70
C ALA A 29 4.51 24.56 2.22
N GLN A 30 5.73 24.63 2.74
CA GLN A 30 6.05 25.20 4.06
C GLN A 30 5.65 24.34 5.28
N ARG A 31 6.43 23.29 5.55
CA ARG A 31 6.52 22.68 6.89
C ARG A 31 7.95 22.40 7.27
N ASP A 32 8.25 22.59 8.55
CA ASP A 32 9.57 22.32 9.08
C ASP A 32 9.94 20.84 8.91
N PRO A 33 11.18 20.56 8.47
CA PRO A 33 11.67 19.19 8.37
C PRO A 33 11.71 18.56 9.77
N TYR A 34 11.33 17.27 9.86
CA TYR A 34 11.27 16.51 11.13
C TYR A 34 10.21 16.98 12.13
N SER A 35 9.18 17.70 11.66
CA SER A 35 8.04 18.06 12.51
C SER A 35 7.00 16.93 12.58
N THR A 36 6.53 16.65 13.80
CA THR A 36 5.36 15.79 14.05
C THR A 36 4.23 16.67 14.54
N LEU A 37 3.15 16.75 13.77
CA LEU A 37 1.92 17.43 14.16
C LEU A 37 0.86 16.37 14.43
N ALA A 38 0.52 16.17 15.70
CA ALA A 38 -0.61 15.35 16.09
C ALA A 38 -1.86 16.23 16.14
N VAL A 39 -2.81 16.00 15.24
CA VAL A 39 -4.14 16.59 15.33
C VAL A 39 -5.02 15.61 16.10
N PHE A 40 -5.65 16.12 17.16
CA PHE A 40 -6.67 15.40 17.88
C PHE A 40 -8.01 16.02 17.52
N GLU A 41 -8.90 15.24 16.96
CA GLU A 41 -10.25 15.67 16.63
C GLU A 41 -11.22 14.62 17.17
N HIS A 42 -12.14 15.01 18.05
CA HIS A 42 -13.13 14.11 18.68
C HIS A 42 -12.53 12.86 19.36
N ASN A 43 -11.49 13.02 20.21
CA ASN A 43 -10.76 11.94 20.89
C ASN A 43 -10.08 10.91 19.95
N LYS A 44 -10.08 11.16 18.65
CA LYS A 44 -9.43 10.34 17.63
C LYS A 44 -8.16 11.04 17.19
N ARG A 45 -7.06 10.30 17.20
CA ARG A 45 -5.73 10.85 16.93
C ARG A 45 -5.31 10.55 15.51
N ILE A 46 -5.04 11.62 14.75
CA ILE A 46 -4.40 11.53 13.44
C ILE A 46 -3.07 12.27 13.54
N THR A 47 -1.99 11.56 13.27
CA THR A 47 -0.63 12.11 13.33
C THR A 47 -0.16 12.40 11.91
N MET A 48 0.24 13.64 11.67
CA MET A 48 0.88 14.06 10.44
C MET A 48 2.37 14.28 10.69
N ILE A 49 3.21 13.76 9.80
CA ILE A 49 4.65 13.68 10.01
C ILE A 49 5.37 14.18 8.77
N SER A 50 6.22 15.19 8.94
CA SER A 50 7.11 15.71 7.92
C SER A 50 8.52 15.19 8.18
N TYR A 51 9.14 14.50 7.22
CA TYR A 51 10.53 14.05 7.34
C TYR A 51 11.29 14.20 6.02
N VAL A 52 12.62 14.30 6.10
CA VAL A 52 13.50 14.54 4.95
C VAL A 52 14.44 13.33 4.79
N PRO A 53 14.16 12.36 3.89
CA PRO A 53 15.03 11.20 3.72
C PRO A 53 16.37 11.55 3.07
N ARG A 54 16.36 12.50 2.13
CA ARG A 54 17.52 12.96 1.35
C ARG A 54 17.52 14.48 1.25
N LYS A 55 18.68 15.07 1.01
CA LYS A 55 18.81 16.52 0.73
C LYS A 55 17.82 16.91 -0.37
N ASN A 56 17.05 17.97 -0.13
CA ASN A 56 15.99 18.49 -1.03
C ASN A 56 14.77 17.59 -1.26
N SER A 57 14.63 16.48 -0.54
CA SER A 57 13.43 15.63 -0.58
C SER A 57 12.67 15.75 0.73
N SER A 58 11.37 16.02 0.67
CA SER A 58 10.53 16.06 1.86
C SER A 58 9.34 15.14 1.66
N VAL A 59 9.08 14.32 2.65
CA VAL A 59 7.98 13.37 2.69
C VAL A 59 7.00 13.84 3.76
N LEU A 60 5.71 13.85 3.41
CA LEU A 60 4.63 14.07 4.34
C LEU A 60 3.82 12.79 4.46
N LEU A 61 3.76 12.23 5.66
CA LEU A 61 2.98 11.05 5.99
C LEU A 61 1.81 11.44 6.89
N LEU A 62 0.68 10.78 6.67
CA LEU A 62 -0.50 10.85 7.53
C LEU A 62 -0.77 9.45 8.08
N THR A 63 -0.91 9.32 9.39
CA THR A 63 -1.14 8.04 10.04
C THR A 63 -2.15 8.16 11.17
N SER A 64 -3.05 7.19 11.25
CA SER A 64 -3.90 6.96 12.42
C SER A 64 -3.39 5.81 13.31
N CYS A 65 -2.34 5.10 12.89
CA CYS A 65 -1.79 3.93 13.59
C CYS A 65 -0.76 4.33 14.66
N HIS A 66 -0.01 5.41 14.41
CA HIS A 66 1.13 5.78 15.24
C HIS A 66 0.90 7.08 15.99
N THR A 67 1.30 7.08 17.26
CA THR A 67 1.18 8.23 18.15
C THR A 67 2.40 9.16 18.07
N LYS A 68 3.60 8.63 17.88
CA LYS A 68 4.84 9.43 17.82
C LYS A 68 5.79 8.92 16.75
N LEU A 69 6.57 9.84 16.18
CA LEU A 69 7.74 9.50 15.38
C LEU A 69 8.76 8.77 16.27
N LYS A 70 9.03 7.51 15.95
CA LYS A 70 10.17 6.76 16.49
C LYS A 70 11.15 6.52 15.34
N VAL A 71 12.37 6.98 15.50
CA VAL A 71 13.46 6.65 14.57
C VAL A 71 14.02 5.31 15.03
N ASP A 72 14.00 4.32 14.16
CA ASP A 72 14.62 3.03 14.47
C ASP A 72 16.12 3.15 14.24
N ASN A 73 16.92 2.74 15.23
CA ASN A 73 18.38 2.82 15.19
C ASN A 73 19.02 1.48 14.78
N GLN A 74 18.22 0.49 14.37
CA GLN A 74 18.73 -0.81 13.97
C GLN A 74 19.27 -0.76 12.53
N GLN A 75 20.61 -0.89 12.42
CA GLN A 75 21.39 -1.24 11.23
C GLN A 75 21.08 -0.46 9.93
N GLY A 76 21.78 0.67 9.75
CA GLY A 76 22.00 1.31 8.45
C GLY A 76 20.84 2.12 7.87
N ASP A 77 19.59 1.77 8.19
CA ASP A 77 18.39 2.44 7.69
C ASP A 77 17.84 3.41 8.75
N LYS A 78 18.30 4.67 8.69
CA LYS A 78 17.94 5.74 9.66
C LYS A 78 16.51 6.28 9.45
N GLY A 79 15.62 5.47 8.90
CA GLY A 79 14.25 5.84 8.58
C GLY A 79 13.33 5.85 9.81
N PRO A 80 12.26 6.67 9.84
CA PRO A 80 11.25 6.56 10.88
C PRO A 80 10.48 5.23 10.72
N ASN A 81 10.16 4.55 11.84
CA ASN A 81 9.47 3.26 11.85
C ASN A 81 8.18 3.25 10.99
N ILE A 82 7.47 4.37 11.00
CA ILE A 82 6.23 4.59 10.25
C ILE A 82 6.45 4.50 8.73
N MET A 83 7.65 4.88 8.25
CA MET A 83 8.02 4.72 6.85
C MET A 83 8.30 3.25 6.51
N ASN A 84 8.87 2.48 7.43
CA ASN A 84 9.06 1.04 7.25
C ASN A 84 7.71 0.33 7.15
N ASP A 85 6.78 0.65 8.05
CA ASP A 85 5.41 0.12 8.02
C ASP A 85 4.66 0.52 6.74
N TYR A 86 4.84 1.76 6.29
CA TYR A 86 4.29 2.22 5.01
C TYR A 86 4.87 1.42 3.84
N ASN A 87 6.19 1.28 3.76
CA ASN A 87 6.87 0.57 2.68
C ASN A 87 6.49 -0.91 2.63
N LEU A 88 6.35 -1.54 3.80
CA LEU A 88 5.89 -2.93 3.93
C LEU A 88 4.49 -3.11 3.33
N GLY A 89 3.57 -2.17 3.59
CA GLY A 89 2.20 -2.22 3.09
C GLY A 89 2.02 -1.78 1.63
N LYS A 90 2.87 -0.89 1.11
CA LYS A 90 2.67 -0.23 -0.18
C LYS A 90 2.70 -1.20 -1.37
N GLY A 91 3.59 -2.18 -1.35
CA GLY A 91 3.87 -3.03 -2.52
C GLY A 91 2.81 -4.10 -2.81
N CYS A 92 1.74 -4.24 -2.02
CA CYS A 92 0.79 -5.34 -2.20
C CYS A 92 0.10 -5.36 -3.58
N VAL A 93 -0.31 -4.19 -4.09
CA VAL A 93 -0.97 -4.10 -5.40
C VAL A 93 0.04 -4.31 -6.53
N ASP A 94 1.19 -3.62 -6.48
CA ASP A 94 2.25 -3.76 -7.48
C ASP A 94 2.75 -5.21 -7.58
N ASN A 95 2.92 -5.90 -6.44
CA ASN A 95 3.32 -7.31 -6.40
C ASN A 95 2.26 -8.23 -7.00
N ARG A 96 0.98 -7.88 -6.89
CA ARG A 96 -0.11 -8.63 -7.54
C ARG A 96 -0.08 -8.41 -9.04
N ASP A 97 0.10 -7.18 -9.49
CA ASP A 97 0.12 -6.82 -10.91
C ASP A 97 1.31 -7.48 -11.62
N ALA A 98 2.50 -7.48 -11.00
CA ALA A 98 3.66 -8.21 -11.50
C ALA A 98 3.38 -9.71 -11.68
N ARG A 99 2.70 -10.35 -10.70
CA ARG A 99 2.31 -11.77 -10.80
C ARG A 99 1.24 -12.05 -11.84
N ILE A 100 0.40 -11.06 -12.16
CA ILE A 100 -0.58 -11.16 -13.24
C ILE A 100 0.14 -11.08 -14.58
N GLU A 101 1.05 -10.12 -14.75
CA GLU A 101 1.79 -9.89 -15.98
C GLU A 101 2.60 -11.13 -16.42
N ASP A 102 3.29 -11.79 -15.47
CA ASP A 102 4.06 -13.02 -15.71
C ASP A 102 3.23 -14.18 -16.31
N PHE A 103 1.90 -14.17 -16.09
CA PHE A 103 0.98 -15.23 -16.52
C PHE A 103 -0.28 -14.66 -17.17
N CYS A 104 -0.11 -13.57 -17.93
CA CYS A 104 -1.19 -12.83 -18.56
C CYS A 104 -1.85 -13.63 -19.69
N CYS A 105 -3.18 -13.67 -19.72
CA CYS A 105 -3.95 -14.33 -20.79
C CYS A 105 -4.54 -13.32 -21.78
N LYS A 106 -4.22 -12.02 -21.63
CA LYS A 106 -4.72 -10.96 -22.51
C LYS A 106 -4.21 -11.18 -23.92
N ARG A 107 -5.14 -11.14 -24.87
CA ARG A 107 -4.84 -11.04 -26.30
C ARG A 107 -5.18 -9.64 -26.78
N LYS A 108 -4.48 -9.19 -27.83
CA LYS A 108 -4.82 -7.95 -28.53
C LYS A 108 -6.27 -8.04 -28.98
N THR A 109 -7.09 -7.08 -28.55
CA THR A 109 -8.51 -7.01 -28.86
C THR A 109 -8.93 -5.55 -28.96
N ASN A 110 -9.83 -5.25 -29.91
CA ASN A 110 -10.43 -3.92 -30.04
C ASN A 110 -11.75 -3.79 -29.25
N ARG A 111 -12.15 -4.84 -28.52
CA ARG A 111 -13.40 -4.87 -27.77
C ARG A 111 -13.13 -4.72 -26.27
N TYR A 112 -13.55 -3.60 -25.69
CA TYR A 112 -13.36 -3.32 -24.26
C TYR A 112 -13.96 -4.40 -23.33
N ILE A 113 -15.11 -4.97 -23.72
CA ILE A 113 -15.74 -6.06 -22.97
C ILE A 113 -14.79 -7.27 -22.86
N MET A 114 -14.05 -7.60 -23.92
CA MET A 114 -13.08 -8.70 -23.89
C MET A 114 -11.90 -8.37 -22.97
N LEU A 115 -11.44 -7.12 -22.95
CA LEU A 115 -10.40 -6.66 -22.03
C LEU A 115 -10.84 -6.83 -20.56
N MET A 116 -12.10 -6.48 -20.27
CA MET A 116 -12.69 -6.67 -18.94
C MET A 116 -12.80 -8.15 -18.56
N LEU A 117 -13.23 -9.01 -19.48
CA LEU A 117 -13.28 -10.45 -19.25
C LEU A 117 -11.90 -11.03 -18.94
N TYR A 118 -10.85 -10.62 -19.66
CA TYR A 118 -9.49 -11.04 -19.36
C TYR A 118 -9.06 -10.62 -17.95
N PHE A 119 -9.34 -9.39 -17.54
CA PHE A 119 -9.02 -8.92 -16.20
C PHE A 119 -9.73 -9.73 -15.10
N ILE A 120 -11.02 -10.00 -15.27
CA ILE A 120 -11.80 -10.81 -14.31
C ILE A 120 -11.21 -12.22 -14.18
N VAL A 121 -10.90 -12.88 -15.30
CA VAL A 121 -10.31 -14.22 -15.32
C VAL A 121 -8.96 -14.23 -14.62
N GLU A 122 -8.08 -13.27 -14.89
CA GLU A 122 -6.76 -13.17 -14.26
C GLU A 122 -6.86 -12.97 -12.74
N VAL A 123 -7.78 -12.13 -12.28
CA VAL A 123 -8.05 -11.92 -10.86
C VAL A 123 -8.53 -13.22 -10.21
N ARG A 124 -9.46 -13.95 -10.84
CA ARG A 124 -10.00 -15.22 -10.34
C ARG A 124 -8.91 -16.28 -10.21
N ILE A 125 -8.09 -16.43 -11.23
CA ILE A 125 -7.00 -17.41 -11.26
C ILE A 125 -5.96 -17.12 -10.16
N ASN A 126 -5.57 -15.86 -9.96
CA ASN A 126 -4.65 -15.50 -8.89
C ASN A 126 -5.23 -15.79 -7.50
N ASN A 127 -6.50 -15.44 -7.28
CA ASN A 127 -7.17 -15.72 -6.00
C ASN A 127 -7.29 -17.23 -5.74
N ALA A 128 -7.63 -18.02 -6.76
CA ALA A 128 -7.68 -19.48 -6.66
C ALA A 128 -6.30 -20.08 -6.32
N PHE A 129 -5.23 -19.59 -6.97
CA PHE A 129 -3.87 -20.00 -6.67
C PHE A 129 -3.47 -19.69 -5.21
N LEU A 130 -3.78 -18.49 -4.71
CA LEU A 130 -3.49 -18.11 -3.32
C LEU A 130 -4.24 -18.99 -2.32
N LEU A 131 -5.53 -19.27 -2.56
CA LEU A 131 -6.33 -20.14 -1.71
C LEU A 131 -5.78 -21.57 -1.66
N MET A 132 -5.38 -22.13 -2.81
CA MET A 132 -4.77 -23.46 -2.85
C MET A 132 -3.41 -23.50 -2.15
N ARG A 133 -2.60 -22.45 -2.31
CA ARG A 133 -1.31 -22.33 -1.62
C ARG A 133 -1.48 -22.33 -0.11
N HIS A 134 -2.49 -21.63 0.39
CA HIS A 134 -2.82 -21.58 1.81
C HIS A 134 -3.37 -22.91 2.34
N LYS A 135 -4.30 -23.55 1.62
CA LYS A 135 -4.97 -24.78 2.11
C LYS A 135 -4.11 -26.04 2.04
N GLN A 136 -3.26 -26.18 1.03
CA GLN A 136 -2.65 -27.47 0.69
C GLN A 136 -1.13 -27.53 0.94
N SER A 137 -0.54 -26.51 1.58
CA SER A 137 0.92 -26.28 1.54
C SER A 137 1.44 -26.47 0.11
N TYR A 138 0.68 -25.95 -0.87
CA TYR A 138 0.96 -26.20 -2.28
C TYR A 138 2.22 -25.42 -2.67
N GLN A 139 3.38 -26.08 -2.61
CA GLN A 139 4.69 -25.49 -2.89
C GLN A 139 5.01 -25.34 -4.38
N LYS A 140 4.11 -25.79 -5.27
CA LYS A 140 4.37 -25.78 -6.71
C LYS A 140 4.14 -24.38 -7.28
N ALA A 141 5.01 -23.99 -8.21
CA ALA A 141 4.92 -22.71 -8.92
C ALA A 141 3.57 -22.54 -9.64
N LYS A 142 3.12 -21.27 -9.75
CA LYS A 142 1.86 -20.89 -10.44
C LYS A 142 1.75 -21.48 -11.84
N LYS A 143 2.86 -21.56 -12.60
CA LYS A 143 2.95 -22.23 -13.90
C LYS A 143 2.36 -23.66 -13.89
N ARG A 144 2.63 -24.44 -12.84
CA ARG A 144 2.15 -25.82 -12.71
C ARG A 144 0.70 -25.91 -12.24
N PHE A 145 0.23 -24.90 -11.51
CA PHE A 145 -1.20 -24.75 -11.21
C PHE A 145 -2.01 -24.46 -12.49
N MET A 146 -1.52 -23.57 -13.34
CA MET A 146 -2.20 -23.22 -14.60
C MET A 146 -2.36 -24.41 -15.54
N ARG A 147 -1.40 -25.33 -15.62
CA ARG A 147 -1.47 -26.54 -16.48
C ARG A 147 -2.53 -27.56 -16.07
N LYS A 148 -3.14 -27.42 -14.90
CA LYS A 148 -4.21 -28.33 -14.45
C LYS A 148 -5.58 -27.93 -14.99
N PHE A 149 -5.65 -26.78 -15.66
CA PHE A 149 -6.81 -26.25 -16.38
C PHE A 149 -6.41 -26.07 -17.85
#